data_AF-A0A6A0IEQ5-F1
#
_entry.id   AF-A0A6A0IEQ5-F1
#
_cell.length_a   1.000
_cell.length_b   1.000
_cell.length_c   1.000
_cell.angle_alpha   90.00
_cell.angle_beta   90.00
_cell.angle_gamma   90.00
#
_symmetry.space_group_name_H-M   'P 1'
#
loop_
_entity.id
_entity.type
_entity.pdbx_description
1 polymer ?
#
loop_
_entity_poly.entity_id
_entity_poly.type
_entity_poly.pdbx_seq_one_letter_code
_entity_poly.pdbx_strand_id
1 'polypeptide(L)'
;MRPPSRRPAATALGILAVAVTAIGTARPAGVAHALAADPPAAAPARAPRLLSETGLYGPDGGVDPRNLPFSPQYPLWTDGAAKSRWIRLPEGSSIDVSDVDAWRFPVGTKLWKEFRFAGRRVETRMIWKAGPDEWVFATYVWAEDGSDATLAPDDGVPDVVEVAPGKRHSIPGVEDCATCHRSSPAVVLGFNALQLSDDRDPLAPHAEPLPPGAATLSSLVASHRLEPSRPDLVANPPRIRASDPTERAALGYLSANCGGCHNATGPLARLGLVLLHDSGGSPDAPEPAVATAVDSAGRYVVPGLPEGASRVVAAGDPARSALLHRMRSRRPSSQMPPLGTRVVDEEAVALLSRWIARRDAPAAR
;
A
#
# COMPACT_ATOMS: atom_id res chain seq x y z
N MET A 1 -4.22 78.88 -31.65
CA MET A 1 -4.98 79.87 -30.84
C MET A 1 -4.50 79.82 -29.38
N ARG A 2 -4.47 80.98 -28.71
CA ARG A 2 -4.17 81.31 -27.29
C ARG A 2 -4.81 82.71 -27.04
N PRO A 3 -4.86 83.31 -25.82
CA PRO A 3 -4.67 82.82 -24.44
C PRO A 3 -6.07 82.66 -23.78
N PRO A 4 -6.49 83.17 -22.58
CA PRO A 4 -5.81 83.86 -21.44
C PRO A 4 -4.89 82.91 -20.64
N SER A 5 -4.18 83.24 -19.55
CA SER A 5 -3.92 84.46 -18.73
C SER A 5 -4.74 84.70 -17.43
N ARG A 6 -4.05 84.65 -16.27
CA ARG A 6 -3.97 85.71 -15.24
C ARG A 6 -2.91 85.39 -14.14
N ARG A 7 -2.22 86.44 -13.70
CA ARG A 7 -1.31 86.61 -12.53
C ARG A 7 -2.01 87.65 -11.60
N PRO A 8 -1.63 87.93 -10.31
CA PRO A 8 -0.26 88.32 -9.90
C PRO A 8 0.17 88.16 -8.41
N ALA A 9 1.40 88.63 -8.10
CA ALA A 9 1.85 89.30 -6.85
C ALA A 9 1.85 88.52 -5.50
N ALA A 10 2.70 88.80 -4.50
CA ALA A 10 3.89 89.68 -4.39
C ALA A 10 4.76 89.32 -3.15
N THR A 11 6.01 89.82 -3.17
CA THR A 11 7.01 90.03 -2.09
C THR A 11 6.70 89.71 -0.62
N ALA A 12 7.68 89.07 0.05
CA ALA A 12 8.37 89.64 1.21
C ALA A 12 9.74 88.96 1.45
N LEU A 13 10.78 89.75 1.77
CA LEU A 13 12.11 89.29 2.15
C LEU A 13 12.28 89.49 3.67
N GLY A 14 12.82 88.50 4.40
CA GLY A 14 13.02 88.60 5.85
C GLY A 14 14.21 87.75 6.29
N ILE A 15 15.31 88.42 6.66
CA ILE A 15 16.53 87.80 7.16
C ILE A 15 16.42 87.62 8.68
N LEU A 16 16.73 86.43 9.19
CA LEU A 16 17.29 86.30 10.54
C LEU A 16 18.25 85.11 10.60
N ALA A 17 19.52 85.40 10.89
CA ALA A 17 20.48 84.38 11.32
C ALA A 17 20.33 84.15 12.83
N VAL A 18 20.69 82.95 13.33
CA VAL A 18 21.46 82.73 14.58
C VAL A 18 21.57 81.23 14.93
N ALA A 19 22.70 80.89 15.56
CA ALA A 19 23.01 79.71 16.39
C ALA A 19 23.11 78.31 15.75
N VAL A 20 24.33 77.76 15.90
CA VAL A 20 24.65 76.33 15.83
C VAL A 20 24.20 75.62 17.11
N THR A 21 23.59 74.44 16.97
CA THR A 21 23.65 73.39 18.01
C THR A 21 23.95 72.04 17.35
N ALA A 22 24.94 71.33 17.88
CA ALA A 22 25.31 70.01 17.40
C ALA A 22 24.36 68.95 17.97
N ILE A 23 23.81 68.09 17.12
CA ILE A 23 23.11 66.87 17.53
C ILE A 23 23.95 65.69 17.04
N GLY A 24 24.45 64.89 18.00
CA GLY A 24 25.31 63.75 17.71
C GLY A 24 24.57 62.65 16.95
N THR A 25 25.21 62.08 15.94
CA THR A 25 24.69 60.94 15.18
C THR A 25 24.80 59.66 16.01
N ALA A 26 23.71 59.29 16.69
CA ALA A 26 23.59 57.97 17.31
C ALA A 26 23.72 56.89 16.23
N ARG A 27 24.74 56.04 16.33
CA ARG A 27 24.88 54.86 15.47
C ARG A 27 23.77 53.86 15.82
N PRO A 28 22.98 53.35 14.85
CA PRO A 28 22.07 52.25 15.13
C PRO A 28 22.88 51.02 15.51
N ALA A 29 22.61 50.44 16.68
CA ALA A 29 23.15 49.15 17.06
C ALA A 29 22.52 48.08 16.17
N GLY A 30 23.30 47.55 15.22
CA GLY A 30 22.88 46.44 14.38
C GLY A 30 22.70 45.19 15.25
N VAL A 31 21.46 44.85 15.57
CA VAL A 31 21.13 43.57 16.20
C VAL A 31 21.33 42.48 15.15
N ALA A 32 22.52 41.90 15.12
CA ALA A 32 22.78 40.71 14.32
C ALA A 32 21.98 39.55 14.93
N HIS A 33 20.78 39.30 14.38
CA HIS A 33 20.16 37.99 14.50
C HIS A 33 21.06 36.99 13.79
N ALA A 34 21.86 36.26 14.57
CA ALA A 34 22.45 35.03 14.11
C ALA A 34 21.30 34.10 13.71
N LEU A 35 21.11 33.93 12.41
CA LEU A 35 20.31 32.84 11.88
C LEU A 35 21.02 31.56 12.33
N ALA A 36 20.52 30.93 13.38
CA ALA A 36 20.89 29.58 13.70
C ALA A 36 20.54 28.74 12.46
N ALA A 37 21.56 28.17 11.82
CA ALA A 37 21.32 27.22 10.75
C ALA A 37 20.50 26.07 11.35
N ASP A 38 19.42 25.68 10.67
CA ASP A 38 18.66 24.50 11.06
C ASP A 38 19.62 23.31 11.20
N PRO A 39 19.46 22.47 12.24
CA PRO A 39 20.31 21.31 12.40
C PRO A 39 20.25 20.46 11.12
N PRO A 40 21.38 19.92 10.64
CA PRO A 40 21.39 19.14 9.41
C PRO A 40 20.38 17.99 9.53
N ALA A 41 19.50 17.88 8.54
CA ALA A 41 18.48 16.85 8.50
C ALA A 41 19.12 15.47 8.75
N ALA A 42 18.53 14.70 9.66
CA ALA A 42 19.04 13.38 9.99
C ALA A 42 19.16 12.53 8.71
N ALA A 43 20.25 11.77 8.59
CA ALA A 43 20.43 10.89 7.45
C ALA A 43 19.24 9.91 7.35
N PRO A 44 18.70 9.65 6.14
CA PRO A 44 17.53 8.79 5.97
C PRO A 44 17.82 7.40 6.50
N ALA A 45 16.81 6.80 7.11
CA ALA A 45 16.92 5.49 7.71
C ALA A 45 17.24 4.42 6.66
N ARG A 46 18.14 3.50 7.01
CA ARG A 46 18.54 2.38 6.14
C ARG A 46 18.24 1.06 6.83
N ALA A 47 17.83 0.08 6.03
CA ALA A 47 17.68 -1.28 6.51
C ALA A 47 19.04 -1.87 6.93
N PRO A 48 19.11 -2.71 7.97
CA PRO A 48 20.32 -3.48 8.29
C PRO A 48 20.75 -4.36 7.11
N ARG A 49 22.03 -4.75 7.08
CA ARG A 49 22.58 -5.57 5.98
C ARG A 49 22.14 -7.02 6.09
N LEU A 50 22.00 -7.54 7.30
CA LEU A 50 21.60 -8.92 7.56
C LEU A 50 20.19 -8.97 8.15
N LEU A 51 19.47 -10.07 7.91
CA LEU A 51 18.13 -10.27 8.44
C LEU A 51 18.15 -10.53 9.96
N SER A 52 19.19 -11.20 10.45
CA SER A 52 19.48 -11.33 11.89
C SER A 52 19.50 -9.97 12.62
N GLU A 53 20.07 -8.93 12.00
CA GLU A 53 20.16 -7.57 12.55
C GLU A 53 18.81 -6.83 12.60
N THR A 54 17.77 -7.28 11.90
CA THR A 54 16.48 -6.56 11.89
C THR A 54 15.70 -6.68 13.19
N GLY A 55 15.99 -7.71 13.99
CA GLY A 55 15.21 -8.12 15.16
C GLY A 55 14.03 -9.05 14.82
N LEU A 56 14.07 -9.76 13.69
CA LEU A 56 13.08 -10.80 13.37
C LEU A 56 13.31 -12.06 14.22
N TYR A 57 14.58 -12.44 14.38
CA TYR A 57 15.01 -13.61 15.13
C TYR A 57 15.68 -13.21 16.45
N GLY A 58 15.57 -14.07 17.45
CA GLY A 58 16.31 -13.99 18.72
C GLY A 58 17.72 -14.59 18.61
N PRO A 59 18.54 -14.49 19.68
CA PRO A 59 19.90 -15.04 19.73
C PRO A 59 19.97 -16.57 19.60
N ASP A 60 18.84 -17.27 19.81
CA ASP A 60 18.67 -18.71 19.66
C ASP A 60 18.30 -19.14 18.22
N GLY A 61 18.13 -18.18 17.30
CA GLY A 61 17.65 -18.42 15.93
C GLY A 61 16.13 -18.65 15.83
N GLY A 62 15.40 -18.65 16.95
CA GLY A 62 13.94 -18.62 16.96
C GLY A 62 13.41 -17.27 16.53
N VAL A 63 12.13 -17.17 16.17
CA VAL A 63 11.49 -15.85 15.98
C VAL A 63 11.41 -15.14 17.34
N ASP A 64 11.84 -13.88 17.42
CA ASP A 64 11.74 -13.09 18.67
C ASP A 64 10.25 -13.02 19.08
N PRO A 65 9.87 -13.44 20.31
CA PRO A 65 8.47 -13.54 20.72
C PRO A 65 7.73 -12.19 20.78
N ARG A 66 8.45 -11.07 20.66
CA ARG A 66 7.88 -9.72 20.51
C ARG A 66 7.33 -9.45 19.09
N ASN A 67 7.61 -10.33 18.14
CA ASN A 67 7.13 -10.27 16.77
C ASN A 67 5.86 -11.14 16.65
N LEU A 68 4.70 -10.50 16.74
CA LEU A 68 3.40 -11.18 16.67
C LEU A 68 3.22 -11.80 15.28
N PRO A 69 3.03 -13.13 15.16
CA PRO A 69 2.73 -13.75 13.88
C PRO A 69 1.33 -13.31 13.41
N PHE A 70 1.07 -13.30 12.10
CA PHE A 70 -0.29 -13.09 11.58
C PHE A 70 -0.48 -13.75 10.22
N SER A 71 -1.74 -13.99 9.84
CA SER A 71 -2.10 -14.45 8.49
C SER A 71 -3.32 -13.68 7.96
N PRO A 72 -3.20 -12.94 6.84
CA PRO A 72 -4.33 -12.33 6.14
C PRO A 72 -5.36 -13.39 5.74
N GLN A 73 -6.66 -13.08 5.77
CA GLN A 73 -7.68 -14.02 5.28
C GLN A 73 -7.67 -14.18 3.76
N TYR A 74 -7.33 -13.12 3.02
CA TYR A 74 -7.06 -13.16 1.59
C TYR A 74 -5.57 -12.89 1.38
N PRO A 75 -4.71 -13.92 1.28
CA PRO A 75 -3.28 -13.72 1.13
C PRO A 75 -2.92 -13.23 -0.28
N LEU A 76 -1.90 -12.38 -0.35
CA LEU A 76 -1.22 -12.07 -1.61
C LEU A 76 -0.55 -13.35 -2.15
N TRP A 77 -0.98 -13.76 -3.33
CA TRP A 77 -0.39 -14.88 -4.07
C TRP A 77 0.91 -14.45 -4.77
N THR A 78 1.86 -15.39 -4.89
CA THR A 78 3.22 -15.12 -5.40
C THR A 78 3.83 -16.45 -5.82
N ASP A 79 3.59 -16.89 -7.07
CA ASP A 79 4.18 -18.11 -7.65
C ASP A 79 4.07 -19.40 -6.79
N GLY A 80 2.99 -19.55 -6.03
CA GLY A 80 2.80 -20.70 -5.13
C GLY A 80 3.66 -20.68 -3.86
N ALA A 81 4.34 -19.57 -3.54
CA ALA A 81 5.13 -19.45 -2.32
C ALA A 81 4.25 -19.60 -1.05
N ALA A 82 4.66 -20.51 -0.17
CA ALA A 82 4.19 -20.51 1.22
C ALA A 82 4.78 -19.30 1.96
N LYS A 83 4.02 -18.69 2.86
CA LYS A 83 4.40 -17.42 3.49
C LYS A 83 4.20 -17.44 5.00
N SER A 84 5.11 -16.80 5.71
CA SER A 84 4.99 -16.53 7.14
C SER A 84 5.21 -15.05 7.38
N ARG A 85 4.41 -14.44 8.26
CA ARG A 85 4.38 -12.99 8.46
C ARG A 85 4.35 -12.64 9.93
N TRP A 86 5.02 -11.56 10.27
CA TRP A 86 5.10 -11.04 11.64
C TRP A 86 5.02 -9.53 11.65
N ILE A 87 4.43 -8.97 12.71
CA ILE A 87 4.44 -7.54 13.03
C ILE A 87 5.10 -7.32 14.39
N ARG A 88 5.88 -6.25 14.49
CA ARG A 88 6.33 -5.70 15.75
C ARG A 88 5.89 -4.27 15.87
N LEU A 89 5.11 -4.01 16.91
CA LEU A 89 4.79 -2.65 17.36
C LEU A 89 5.84 -2.19 18.39
N PRO A 90 6.12 -0.89 18.48
CA PRO A 90 6.83 -0.30 19.62
C PRO A 90 6.14 -0.67 20.95
N GLU A 91 6.94 -0.81 22.00
CA GLU A 91 6.41 -1.12 23.33
C GLU A 91 5.48 -0.01 23.83
N GLY A 92 4.40 -0.39 24.51
CA GLY A 92 3.36 0.54 24.98
C GLY A 92 2.53 1.23 23.89
N SER A 93 2.78 0.97 22.59
CA SER A 93 2.05 1.62 21.50
C SER A 93 0.86 0.83 20.97
N SER A 94 0.01 1.55 20.23
CA SER A 94 -1.19 1.06 19.55
C SER A 94 -1.23 1.59 18.11
N ILE A 95 -1.93 0.87 17.23
CA ILE A 95 -2.21 1.27 15.85
C ILE A 95 -3.42 2.19 15.86
N ASP A 96 -3.33 3.34 15.21
CA ASP A 96 -4.45 4.26 15.05
C ASP A 96 -5.37 3.76 13.92
N VAL A 97 -6.60 3.43 14.30
CA VAL A 97 -7.67 2.83 13.47
C VAL A 97 -8.92 3.70 13.46
N SER A 98 -8.77 5.01 13.66
CA SER A 98 -9.87 5.97 13.53
C SER A 98 -10.51 5.93 12.14
N ASP A 99 -9.68 5.65 11.13
CA ASP A 99 -10.05 5.28 9.79
C ASP A 99 -9.85 3.76 9.65
N VAL A 100 -10.92 3.04 9.29
CA VAL A 100 -10.92 1.57 9.24
C VAL A 100 -10.20 1.03 8.00
N ASP A 101 -10.05 1.84 6.95
CA ASP A 101 -9.39 1.48 5.68
C ASP A 101 -7.97 2.08 5.56
N ALA A 102 -7.66 3.12 6.34
CA ALA A 102 -6.34 3.77 6.36
C ALA A 102 -5.64 3.71 7.75
N TRP A 103 -5.37 2.49 8.25
CA TRP A 103 -4.68 2.27 9.53
C TRP A 103 -3.31 2.96 9.60
N ARG A 104 -3.08 3.74 10.66
CA ARG A 104 -1.85 4.51 10.90
C ARG A 104 -0.97 3.83 11.95
N PHE A 105 0.22 3.41 11.53
CA PHE A 105 1.15 2.65 12.37
C PHE A 105 2.15 3.56 13.10
N PRO A 106 2.42 3.30 14.39
CA PRO A 106 3.36 4.10 15.19
C PRO A 106 4.81 3.96 14.70
N VAL A 107 5.61 5.01 14.90
CA VAL A 107 7.03 5.04 14.52
C VAL A 107 7.82 3.98 15.30
N GLY A 108 8.62 3.20 14.59
CA GLY A 108 9.29 2.00 15.08
C GLY A 108 8.60 0.70 14.69
N THR A 109 7.37 0.74 14.13
CA THR A 109 6.68 -0.46 13.64
C THR A 109 7.48 -1.16 12.55
N LYS A 110 7.68 -2.47 12.67
CA LYS A 110 8.28 -3.33 11.64
C LYS A 110 7.32 -4.45 11.25
N LEU A 111 7.29 -4.83 9.98
CA LEU A 111 6.64 -6.05 9.53
C LEU A 111 7.60 -6.85 8.66
N TRP A 112 7.51 -8.18 8.76
CA TRP A 112 8.25 -9.12 7.94
C TRP A 112 7.33 -10.09 7.22
N LYS A 113 7.74 -10.53 6.03
CA LYS A 113 7.09 -11.57 5.24
C LYS A 113 8.15 -12.46 4.62
N GLU A 114 8.32 -13.65 5.18
CA GLU A 114 9.18 -14.72 4.66
C GLU A 114 8.44 -15.50 3.57
N PHE A 115 9.13 -15.80 2.47
CA PHE A 115 8.61 -16.59 1.35
C PHE A 115 9.41 -17.88 1.22
N ARG A 116 8.67 -18.99 1.08
CA ARG A 116 9.24 -20.33 0.90
C ARG A 116 8.74 -20.96 -0.39
N PHE A 117 9.67 -21.53 -1.14
CA PHE A 117 9.41 -22.36 -2.32
C PHE A 117 9.94 -23.77 -2.06
N ALA A 118 9.10 -24.79 -2.26
CA ALA A 118 9.41 -26.18 -1.90
C ALA A 118 9.98 -26.34 -0.47
N GLY A 119 9.42 -25.61 0.50
CA GLY A 119 9.86 -25.60 1.91
C GLY A 119 11.11 -24.77 2.24
N ARG A 120 11.97 -24.49 1.24
CA ARG A 120 13.19 -23.69 1.38
C ARG A 120 12.87 -22.19 1.46
N ARG A 121 13.48 -21.49 2.42
CA ARG A 121 13.46 -20.02 2.52
C ARG A 121 14.21 -19.43 1.33
N VAL A 122 13.64 -18.42 0.66
CA VAL A 122 14.25 -17.78 -0.51
C VAL A 122 14.40 -16.29 -0.31
N GLU A 123 13.34 -15.62 0.15
CA GLU A 123 13.39 -14.20 0.50
C GLU A 123 12.63 -13.92 1.80
N THR A 124 13.03 -12.86 2.50
CA THR A 124 12.20 -12.21 3.53
C THR A 124 12.13 -10.73 3.22
N ARG A 125 10.91 -10.19 3.07
CA ARG A 125 10.69 -8.75 2.88
C ARG A 125 10.38 -8.09 4.21
N MET A 126 10.97 -6.93 4.47
CA MET A 126 10.72 -6.09 5.63
C MET A 126 10.16 -4.73 5.18
N ILE A 127 9.17 -4.23 5.94
CA ILE A 127 8.82 -2.82 5.93
C ILE A 127 8.99 -2.26 7.35
N TRP A 128 9.58 -1.07 7.46
CA TRP A 128 9.86 -0.41 8.74
C TRP A 128 9.44 1.06 8.70
N LYS A 129 8.58 1.45 9.64
CA LYS A 129 8.18 2.84 9.87
C LYS A 129 9.28 3.55 10.66
N ALA A 130 10.24 4.17 9.96
CA ALA A 130 11.42 4.76 10.58
C ALA A 130 11.17 6.18 11.14
N GLY A 131 10.26 6.93 10.53
CA GLY A 131 9.87 8.29 10.96
C GLY A 131 8.38 8.57 10.74
N PRO A 132 7.89 9.79 11.01
CA PRO A 132 6.47 10.16 10.85
C PRO A 132 5.91 9.90 9.44
N ASP A 133 6.69 10.21 8.40
CA ASP A 133 6.33 9.99 6.98
C ASP A 133 7.33 9.06 6.25
N GLU A 134 8.28 8.49 6.98
CA GLU A 134 9.38 7.68 6.42
C GLU A 134 9.11 6.18 6.59
N TRP A 135 9.01 5.47 5.46
CA TRP A 135 8.95 4.01 5.38
C TRP A 135 10.16 3.45 4.64
N VAL A 136 10.90 2.57 5.29
CA VAL A 136 11.99 1.79 4.70
C VAL A 136 11.43 0.46 4.18
N PHE A 137 11.70 0.16 2.92
CA PHE A 137 11.39 -1.12 2.28
C PHE A 137 12.69 -1.88 2.04
N ALA A 138 12.71 -3.17 2.36
CA ALA A 138 13.89 -4.02 2.17
C ALA A 138 13.49 -5.45 1.83
N THR A 139 14.33 -6.13 1.06
CA THR A 139 14.23 -7.58 0.83
C THR A 139 15.55 -8.22 1.16
N TYR A 140 15.53 -9.37 1.82
CA TYR A 140 16.71 -10.14 2.19
C TYR A 140 16.68 -11.48 1.46
N VAL A 141 17.80 -11.85 0.82
CA VAL A 141 17.98 -13.12 0.10
C VAL A 141 18.62 -14.13 1.03
N TRP A 142 17.99 -15.28 1.22
CA TRP A 142 18.50 -16.34 2.09
C TRP A 142 19.73 -17.04 1.51
N ALA A 143 20.72 -17.31 2.36
CA ALA A 143 21.80 -18.24 2.04
C ALA A 143 21.26 -19.66 1.80
N GLU A 144 21.96 -20.48 1.03
CA GLU A 144 21.50 -21.83 0.67
C GLU A 144 21.39 -22.77 1.88
N ASP A 145 22.24 -22.58 2.89
CA ASP A 145 22.19 -23.28 4.18
C ASP A 145 21.08 -22.78 5.11
N GLY A 146 20.44 -21.65 4.79
CA GLY A 146 19.41 -21.01 5.60
C GLY A 146 19.92 -20.42 6.93
N SER A 147 21.22 -20.15 7.07
CA SER A 147 21.81 -19.57 8.28
C SER A 147 21.32 -18.14 8.53
N ASP A 148 21.37 -17.29 7.52
CA ASP A 148 20.90 -15.89 7.53
C ASP A 148 20.47 -15.47 6.11
N ALA A 149 20.02 -14.22 5.97
CA ALA A 149 19.71 -13.59 4.70
C ALA A 149 20.35 -12.21 4.58
N THR A 150 20.92 -11.89 3.41
CA THR A 150 21.57 -10.59 3.13
C THR A 150 20.64 -9.68 2.34
N LEU A 151 20.67 -8.38 2.65
CA LEU A 151 19.94 -7.34 1.92
C LEU A 151 20.19 -7.43 0.41
N ALA A 152 19.11 -7.50 -0.35
CA ALA A 152 19.11 -7.54 -1.81
C ALA A 152 19.52 -6.18 -2.41
N PRO A 153 20.04 -6.16 -3.65
CA PRO A 153 20.21 -4.94 -4.43
C PRO A 153 18.88 -4.16 -4.61
N ASP A 154 18.97 -2.85 -4.79
CA ASP A 154 17.80 -1.96 -4.95
C ASP A 154 16.96 -2.30 -6.20
N ASP A 155 17.58 -2.86 -7.23
CA ASP A 155 16.96 -3.36 -8.47
C ASP A 155 16.40 -4.80 -8.37
N GLY A 156 16.54 -5.43 -7.20
CA GLY A 156 16.03 -6.77 -6.92
C GLY A 156 17.01 -7.89 -7.29
N VAL A 157 16.49 -9.12 -7.46
CA VAL A 157 17.30 -10.27 -7.88
C VAL A 157 16.52 -11.07 -8.94
N PRO A 158 17.00 -11.11 -10.19
CA PRO A 158 16.34 -11.86 -11.24
C PRO A 158 16.50 -13.36 -11.02
N ASP A 159 15.42 -14.12 -11.26
CA ASP A 159 15.44 -15.57 -11.35
C ASP A 159 16.20 -16.25 -10.18
N VAL A 160 15.75 -16.02 -8.93
CA VAL A 160 16.39 -16.56 -7.73
C VAL A 160 16.08 -18.05 -7.49
N VAL A 161 14.91 -18.53 -7.92
CA VAL A 161 14.45 -19.92 -7.70
C VAL A 161 13.54 -20.37 -8.85
N GLU A 162 13.61 -21.65 -9.24
CA GLU A 162 12.66 -22.23 -10.19
C GLU A 162 11.33 -22.56 -9.49
N VAL A 163 10.21 -22.17 -10.11
CA VAL A 163 8.85 -22.32 -9.55
C VAL A 163 7.93 -23.18 -10.42
N ALA A 164 8.29 -23.37 -11.69
CA ALA A 164 7.74 -24.36 -12.60
C ALA A 164 8.77 -24.59 -13.74
N PRO A 165 8.68 -25.67 -14.53
CA PRO A 165 9.66 -25.98 -15.58
C PRO A 165 9.95 -24.80 -16.51
N GLY A 166 11.21 -24.34 -16.50
CA GLY A 166 11.68 -23.20 -17.30
C GLY A 166 11.16 -21.82 -16.84
N LYS A 167 10.54 -21.72 -15.66
CA LYS A 167 9.99 -20.50 -15.08
C LYS A 167 10.59 -20.26 -13.71
N ARG A 168 11.38 -19.19 -13.60
CA ARG A 168 12.09 -18.81 -12.37
C ARG A 168 11.47 -17.54 -11.79
N HIS A 169 11.33 -17.47 -10.47
CA HIS A 169 10.79 -16.32 -9.74
C HIS A 169 11.87 -15.25 -9.54
N SER A 170 11.51 -13.98 -9.65
CA SER A 170 12.38 -12.84 -9.34
C SER A 170 11.97 -12.17 -8.04
N ILE A 171 12.95 -11.81 -7.23
CA ILE A 171 12.77 -10.86 -6.14
C ILE A 171 12.62 -9.47 -6.78
N PRO A 172 11.50 -8.74 -6.54
CA PRO A 172 11.30 -7.40 -7.08
C PRO A 172 12.19 -6.36 -6.39
N GLY A 173 12.46 -5.25 -7.08
CA GLY A 173 13.23 -4.15 -6.54
C GLY A 173 12.51 -3.36 -5.43
N VAL A 174 13.20 -2.39 -4.85
CA VAL A 174 12.67 -1.52 -3.79
C VAL A 174 11.52 -0.67 -4.32
N GLU A 175 11.65 -0.09 -5.52
CA GLU A 175 10.60 0.75 -6.12
C GLU A 175 9.42 -0.07 -6.71
N ASP A 176 9.65 -1.32 -7.10
CA ASP A 176 8.57 -2.27 -7.41
C ASP A 176 7.68 -2.52 -6.18
N CYS A 177 8.31 -2.73 -5.01
CA CYS A 177 7.57 -2.86 -3.75
C CYS A 177 6.84 -1.55 -3.42
N ALA A 178 7.52 -0.41 -3.53
CA ALA A 178 6.93 0.89 -3.28
C ALA A 178 5.74 1.21 -4.21
N THR A 179 5.70 0.67 -5.43
CA THR A 179 4.65 0.94 -6.41
C THR A 179 3.24 0.65 -5.88
N CYS A 180 2.99 -0.52 -5.26
CA CYS A 180 1.68 -0.75 -4.61
C CYS A 180 1.65 -0.28 -3.15
N HIS A 181 2.77 -0.32 -2.42
CA HIS A 181 2.78 0.08 -1.00
C HIS A 181 2.60 1.60 -0.78
N ARG A 182 3.03 2.47 -1.71
CA ARG A 182 2.81 3.93 -1.66
C ARG A 182 1.54 4.38 -2.42
N SER A 183 0.84 3.46 -3.09
CA SER A 183 -0.39 3.74 -3.86
C SER A 183 -1.68 3.26 -3.18
N SER A 184 -1.59 2.87 -1.91
CA SER A 184 -2.70 2.35 -1.09
C SER A 184 -2.99 3.33 0.06
N PRO A 185 -4.25 3.45 0.53
CA PRO A 185 -4.62 4.33 1.64
C PRO A 185 -3.77 4.12 2.91
N ALA A 186 -3.43 2.85 3.20
CA ALA A 186 -2.41 2.48 4.17
C ALA A 186 -1.23 1.77 3.49
N VAL A 187 -0.02 2.05 3.97
CA VAL A 187 1.24 1.43 3.47
C VAL A 187 1.30 -0.08 3.79
N VAL A 188 0.58 -0.55 4.81
CA VAL A 188 0.57 -1.96 5.21
C VAL A 188 -0.62 -2.69 4.58
N LEU A 189 -0.41 -3.27 3.40
CA LEU A 189 -1.47 -3.86 2.57
C LEU A 189 -2.21 -5.07 3.18
N GLY A 190 -1.54 -5.84 4.05
CA GLY A 190 -2.03 -7.13 4.56
C GLY A 190 -2.41 -7.15 6.04
N PHE A 191 -2.42 -6.00 6.72
CA PHE A 191 -2.68 -5.89 8.16
C PHE A 191 -3.70 -4.77 8.38
N ASN A 192 -4.97 -5.11 8.26
CA ASN A 192 -6.12 -4.20 8.35
C ASN A 192 -7.35 -4.94 8.86
N ALA A 193 -8.46 -4.22 9.06
CA ALA A 193 -9.68 -4.74 9.66
C ALA A 193 -10.22 -5.98 8.93
N LEU A 194 -10.34 -5.92 7.59
CA LEU A 194 -10.78 -7.06 6.80
C LEU A 194 -9.82 -8.24 6.91
N GLN A 195 -8.52 -8.02 6.77
CA GLN A 195 -7.52 -9.09 6.68
C GLN A 195 -7.30 -9.83 7.99
N LEU A 196 -7.58 -9.19 9.12
CA LEU A 196 -7.44 -9.73 10.48
C LEU A 196 -8.78 -10.14 11.11
N SER A 197 -9.87 -10.12 10.33
CA SER A 197 -11.20 -10.55 10.77
C SER A 197 -11.19 -12.00 11.26
N ASP A 198 -11.85 -12.23 12.40
CA ASP A 198 -12.03 -13.56 12.99
C ASP A 198 -13.07 -14.38 12.19
N ASP A 199 -13.99 -13.73 11.46
CA ASP A 199 -14.93 -14.39 10.51
C ASP A 199 -14.29 -14.58 9.12
N ARG A 200 -13.27 -15.44 9.07
CA ARG A 200 -12.50 -15.72 7.85
C ARG A 200 -13.38 -16.35 6.76
N ASP A 201 -13.20 -15.94 5.51
CA ASP A 201 -13.91 -16.57 4.39
C ASP A 201 -13.39 -18.00 4.10
N PRO A 202 -14.22 -19.05 4.22
CA PRO A 202 -13.78 -20.43 3.98
C PRO A 202 -13.53 -20.75 2.50
N LEU A 203 -13.89 -19.88 1.56
CA LEU A 203 -13.65 -20.04 0.13
C LEU A 203 -12.53 -19.10 -0.40
N ALA A 204 -11.86 -18.36 0.48
CA ALA A 204 -10.70 -17.55 0.11
C ALA A 204 -9.61 -18.44 -0.56
N PRO A 205 -9.19 -18.14 -1.80
CA PRO A 205 -8.20 -18.95 -2.48
C PRO A 205 -6.84 -18.80 -1.80
N HIS A 206 -6.07 -19.89 -1.77
CA HIS A 206 -4.78 -19.97 -1.06
C HIS A 206 -4.84 -19.65 0.45
N ALA A 207 -6.01 -19.72 1.08
CA ALA A 207 -6.18 -19.38 2.50
C ALA A 207 -5.22 -20.16 3.40
N GLU A 208 -4.49 -19.43 4.24
CA GLU A 208 -3.55 -19.98 5.20
C GLU A 208 -4.24 -20.17 6.56
N PRO A 209 -3.88 -21.22 7.33
CA PRO A 209 -4.32 -21.38 8.71
C PRO A 209 -3.71 -20.29 9.59
N LEU A 210 -4.41 -19.89 10.65
CA LEU A 210 -3.86 -18.98 11.65
C LEU A 210 -2.73 -19.69 12.43
N PRO A 211 -1.50 -19.13 12.49
CA PRO A 211 -0.44 -19.67 13.33
C PRO A 211 -0.80 -19.54 14.83
N PRO A 212 -0.22 -20.38 15.72
CA PRO A 212 -0.37 -20.21 17.16
C PRO A 212 0.04 -18.81 17.61
N GLY A 213 -0.80 -18.15 18.41
CA GLY A 213 -0.56 -16.77 18.86
C GLY A 213 -0.72 -15.71 17.76
N ALA A 214 -1.42 -16.01 16.65
CA ALA A 214 -1.68 -15.05 15.59
C ALA A 214 -2.39 -13.78 16.10
N ALA A 215 -1.94 -12.62 15.63
CA ALA A 215 -2.69 -11.39 15.74
C ALA A 215 -3.95 -11.47 14.85
N THR A 216 -5.11 -11.47 15.48
CA THR A 216 -6.45 -11.21 14.89
C THR A 216 -7.05 -9.94 15.48
N LEU A 217 -8.15 -9.43 14.90
CA LEU A 217 -8.89 -8.29 15.46
C LEU A 217 -9.23 -8.50 16.94
N SER A 218 -9.82 -9.65 17.29
CA SER A 218 -10.13 -10.00 18.68
C SER A 218 -8.91 -9.91 19.60
N SER A 219 -7.76 -10.46 19.17
CA SER A 219 -6.53 -10.40 19.98
C SER A 219 -5.97 -8.98 20.14
N LEU A 220 -6.08 -8.13 19.11
CA LEU A 220 -5.53 -6.76 19.11
C LEU A 220 -6.39 -5.82 19.94
N VAL A 221 -7.72 -6.00 19.91
CA VAL A 221 -8.65 -5.31 20.81
C VAL A 221 -8.42 -5.76 22.26
N ALA A 222 -8.35 -7.07 22.52
CA ALA A 222 -8.15 -7.61 23.88
C ALA A 222 -6.79 -7.25 24.50
N SER A 223 -5.77 -7.00 23.68
CA SER A 223 -4.43 -6.56 24.12
C SER A 223 -4.19 -5.05 24.02
N HIS A 224 -5.26 -4.26 23.81
CA HIS A 224 -5.24 -2.80 23.71
C HIS A 224 -4.24 -2.25 22.65
N ARG A 225 -4.08 -2.95 21.52
CA ARG A 225 -3.18 -2.60 20.41
C ARG A 225 -3.81 -1.76 19.32
N LEU A 226 -5.10 -1.42 19.44
CA LEU A 226 -5.83 -0.54 18.52
C LEU A 226 -6.33 0.70 19.27
N GLU A 227 -6.22 1.88 18.66
CA GLU A 227 -6.70 3.15 19.19
C GLU A 227 -7.53 3.90 18.12
N PRO A 228 -8.77 4.32 18.37
CA PRO A 228 -9.59 3.95 19.52
C PRO A 228 -9.81 2.43 19.57
N SER A 229 -10.14 1.90 20.75
CA SER A 229 -10.56 0.50 20.86
C SER A 229 -11.79 0.22 20.00
N ARG A 230 -11.81 -0.93 19.32
CA ARG A 230 -12.85 -1.33 18.34
C ARG A 230 -13.58 -2.62 18.72
N PRO A 231 -14.28 -2.68 19.88
CA PRO A 231 -15.08 -3.85 20.25
C PRO A 231 -16.26 -4.10 19.30
N ASP A 232 -16.70 -3.06 18.56
CA ASP A 232 -17.69 -3.15 17.49
C ASP A 232 -17.23 -4.08 16.35
N LEU A 233 -15.94 -4.06 16.00
CA LEU A 233 -15.34 -4.93 14.98
C LEU A 233 -15.11 -6.38 15.46
N VAL A 234 -15.23 -6.63 16.77
CA VAL A 234 -15.21 -7.99 17.34
C VAL A 234 -16.64 -8.54 17.43
N ALA A 235 -17.60 -7.69 17.83
CA ALA A 235 -19.02 -8.05 17.85
C ALA A 235 -19.61 -8.24 16.44
N ASN A 236 -19.12 -7.48 15.46
CA ASN A 236 -19.50 -7.58 14.05
C ASN A 236 -18.23 -7.66 13.18
N PRO A 237 -17.61 -8.85 13.06
CA PRO A 237 -16.38 -9.03 12.30
C PRO A 237 -16.49 -8.53 10.84
N PRO A 238 -15.52 -7.74 10.34
CA PRO A 238 -15.50 -7.27 8.96
C PRO A 238 -15.58 -8.39 7.94
N ARG A 239 -16.49 -8.23 6.98
CA ARG A 239 -16.71 -9.18 5.90
C ARG A 239 -17.19 -8.45 4.65
N ILE A 240 -16.59 -8.77 3.50
CA ILE A 240 -17.02 -8.27 2.19
C ILE A 240 -18.49 -8.66 1.97
N ARG A 241 -19.32 -7.71 1.53
CA ARG A 241 -20.73 -7.98 1.20
C ARG A 241 -20.79 -8.59 -0.20
N ALA A 242 -21.62 -9.62 -0.36
CA ALA A 242 -21.69 -10.39 -1.59
C ALA A 242 -23.05 -11.07 -1.71
N SER A 243 -23.49 -11.28 -2.95
CA SER A 243 -24.69 -12.06 -3.28
C SER A 243 -24.55 -13.55 -2.93
N ASP A 244 -23.34 -14.12 -3.08
CA ASP A 244 -23.03 -15.50 -2.71
C ASP A 244 -21.56 -15.67 -2.25
N PRO A 245 -21.21 -16.78 -1.54
CA PRO A 245 -19.84 -17.02 -1.05
C PRO A 245 -18.75 -17.04 -2.13
N THR A 246 -19.07 -17.43 -3.36
CA THR A 246 -18.16 -17.41 -4.52
C THR A 246 -17.81 -15.98 -4.93
N GLU A 247 -18.80 -15.08 -4.95
CA GLU A 247 -18.57 -13.65 -5.17
C GLU A 247 -17.69 -13.09 -4.07
N ARG A 248 -18.00 -13.38 -2.80
CA ARG A 248 -17.22 -12.87 -1.67
C ARG A 248 -15.73 -13.23 -1.75
N ALA A 249 -15.43 -14.50 -2.03
CA ALA A 249 -14.06 -14.97 -2.23
C ALA A 249 -13.38 -14.33 -3.46
N ALA A 250 -14.12 -14.14 -4.56
CA ALA A 250 -13.61 -13.45 -5.74
C ALA A 250 -13.25 -11.98 -5.46
N LEU A 251 -14.13 -11.24 -4.78
CA LEU A 251 -13.89 -9.85 -4.38
C LEU A 251 -12.74 -9.74 -3.37
N GLY A 252 -12.63 -10.67 -2.42
CA GLY A 252 -11.52 -10.74 -1.47
C GLY A 252 -10.17 -11.00 -2.13
N TYR A 253 -10.11 -11.91 -3.10
CA TYR A 253 -8.92 -12.11 -3.91
C TYR A 253 -8.52 -10.83 -4.66
N LEU A 254 -9.48 -10.16 -5.32
CA LEU A 254 -9.23 -8.91 -6.06
C LEU A 254 -8.73 -7.79 -5.14
N SER A 255 -9.32 -7.64 -3.95
CA SER A 255 -8.89 -6.66 -2.95
C SER A 255 -7.44 -6.90 -2.52
N ALA A 256 -7.08 -8.15 -2.18
CA ALA A 256 -5.74 -8.50 -1.71
C ALA A 256 -4.65 -8.51 -2.79
N ASN A 257 -4.98 -8.94 -4.01
CA ASN A 257 -4.02 -9.21 -5.09
C ASN A 257 -3.98 -8.11 -6.17
N CYS A 258 -4.97 -7.22 -6.19
CA CYS A 258 -5.06 -6.13 -7.16
C CYS A 258 -5.33 -4.77 -6.49
N GLY A 259 -6.12 -4.72 -5.41
CA GLY A 259 -6.58 -3.49 -4.75
C GLY A 259 -5.47 -2.53 -4.31
N GLY A 260 -4.35 -3.05 -3.80
CA GLY A 260 -3.20 -2.22 -3.39
C GLY A 260 -2.60 -1.35 -4.52
N CYS A 261 -2.83 -1.71 -5.78
CA CYS A 261 -2.48 -0.89 -6.95
C CYS A 261 -3.72 -0.35 -7.71
N HIS A 262 -4.86 -1.03 -7.65
CA HIS A 262 -6.14 -0.62 -8.24
C HIS A 262 -7.11 -0.15 -7.16
N ASN A 263 -7.01 1.11 -6.75
CA ASN A 263 -7.91 1.75 -5.78
C ASN A 263 -8.17 3.22 -6.14
N ALA A 264 -8.90 3.94 -5.27
CA ALA A 264 -9.28 5.33 -5.46
C ALA A 264 -8.13 6.35 -5.28
N THR A 265 -6.95 5.89 -4.86
CA THR A 265 -5.76 6.73 -4.59
C THR A 265 -4.57 6.32 -5.48
N GLY A 266 -3.46 7.06 -5.39
CA GLY A 266 -2.24 6.78 -6.13
C GLY A 266 -2.33 7.00 -7.66
N PRO A 267 -1.27 6.64 -8.42
CA PRO A 267 -1.13 7.00 -9.84
C PRO A 267 -2.16 6.35 -10.77
N LEU A 268 -2.80 5.26 -10.35
CA LEU A 268 -3.76 4.49 -11.15
C LEU A 268 -5.22 4.88 -10.91
N ALA A 269 -5.54 5.73 -9.93
CA ALA A 269 -6.92 6.20 -9.66
C ALA A 269 -7.62 6.77 -10.91
N ARG A 270 -6.86 7.45 -11.80
CA ARG A 270 -7.33 7.96 -13.11
C ARG A 270 -7.83 6.90 -14.11
N LEU A 271 -7.67 5.62 -13.81
CA LEU A 271 -8.25 4.52 -14.58
C LEU A 271 -9.70 4.24 -14.19
N GLY A 272 -10.15 4.71 -13.03
CA GLY A 272 -11.51 4.49 -12.52
C GLY A 272 -11.80 3.07 -12.01
N LEU A 273 -10.79 2.19 -12.00
CA LEU A 273 -10.92 0.79 -11.58
C LEU A 273 -10.49 0.63 -10.11
N VAL A 274 -11.45 0.43 -9.23
CA VAL A 274 -11.27 0.30 -7.78
C VAL A 274 -11.57 -1.15 -7.38
N LEU A 275 -10.54 -1.92 -7.09
CA LEU A 275 -10.62 -3.34 -6.71
C LEU A 275 -10.39 -3.59 -5.22
N LEU A 276 -9.88 -2.58 -4.49
CA LEU A 276 -9.78 -2.61 -3.03
C LEU A 276 -11.20 -2.55 -2.41
N HIS A 277 -11.44 -3.39 -1.41
CA HIS A 277 -12.66 -3.34 -0.60
C HIS A 277 -12.70 -2.05 0.25
N ASP A 278 -13.90 -1.55 0.49
CA ASP A 278 -14.20 -0.38 1.32
C ASP A 278 -14.90 -0.86 2.60
N SER A 279 -14.16 -0.90 3.72
CA SER A 279 -14.64 -1.42 5.01
C SER A 279 -15.47 -0.38 5.76
N GLY A 280 -15.27 0.91 5.49
CA GLY A 280 -16.03 2.05 6.02
C GLY A 280 -17.27 2.41 5.20
N GLY A 281 -17.41 1.83 4.00
CA GLY A 281 -18.50 2.10 3.06
C GLY A 281 -19.90 1.82 3.59
N SER A 282 -20.88 2.56 3.06
CA SER A 282 -22.30 2.42 3.41
C SER A 282 -22.78 0.97 3.21
N PRO A 283 -23.57 0.39 4.13
CA PRO A 283 -24.15 -0.93 3.97
C PRO A 283 -24.95 -1.15 2.69
N ASP A 284 -25.54 -0.06 2.15
CA ASP A 284 -26.38 -0.07 0.95
C ASP A 284 -25.59 0.20 -0.34
N ALA A 285 -24.28 0.53 -0.24
CA ALA A 285 -23.45 0.78 -1.41
C ALA A 285 -23.00 -0.54 -2.07
N PRO A 286 -22.97 -0.63 -3.41
CA PRO A 286 -22.36 -1.77 -4.09
C PRO A 286 -20.85 -1.79 -3.85
N GLU A 287 -20.28 -2.98 -3.66
CA GLU A 287 -18.84 -3.17 -3.52
C GLU A 287 -18.05 -2.49 -4.65
N PRO A 288 -16.99 -1.70 -4.36
CA PRO A 288 -16.29 -0.90 -5.38
C PRO A 288 -15.80 -1.72 -6.58
N ALA A 289 -15.34 -2.95 -6.33
CA ALA A 289 -14.90 -3.89 -7.36
C ALA A 289 -16.05 -4.34 -8.29
N VAL A 290 -17.28 -4.48 -7.77
CA VAL A 290 -18.46 -4.73 -8.60
C VAL A 290 -18.81 -3.47 -9.39
N ALA A 291 -18.90 -2.33 -8.71
CA ALA A 291 -19.34 -1.06 -9.30
C ALA A 291 -18.41 -0.52 -10.40
N THR A 292 -17.11 -0.81 -10.34
CA THR A 292 -16.10 -0.26 -11.27
C THR A 292 -15.51 -1.26 -12.27
N ALA A 293 -15.71 -2.57 -12.08
CA ALA A 293 -15.18 -3.60 -13.00
C ALA A 293 -16.27 -4.26 -13.86
N VAL A 294 -17.48 -4.48 -13.31
CA VAL A 294 -18.53 -5.23 -14.02
C VAL A 294 -19.12 -4.36 -15.13
N ASP A 295 -19.13 -4.92 -16.34
CA ASP A 295 -19.56 -4.34 -17.63
C ASP A 295 -19.01 -2.95 -17.95
N SER A 296 -17.94 -2.56 -17.25
CA SER A 296 -17.20 -1.32 -17.44
C SER A 296 -16.23 -1.44 -18.61
N ALA A 297 -16.13 -0.38 -19.40
CA ALA A 297 -15.29 -0.37 -20.61
C ALA A 297 -13.81 -0.49 -20.25
N GLY A 298 -13.14 -1.52 -20.75
CA GLY A 298 -11.71 -1.73 -20.52
C GLY A 298 -10.85 -1.02 -21.56
N ARG A 299 -9.75 -0.37 -21.14
CA ARG A 299 -8.72 0.14 -22.07
C ARG A 299 -7.93 -0.99 -22.75
N TYR A 300 -7.94 -2.19 -22.18
CA TYR A 300 -7.31 -3.36 -22.76
C TYR A 300 -8.27 -4.05 -23.73
N VAL A 301 -7.89 -4.13 -25.01
CA VAL A 301 -8.62 -4.90 -26.02
C VAL A 301 -8.24 -6.37 -25.90
N VAL A 302 -9.22 -7.22 -25.61
CA VAL A 302 -9.06 -8.67 -25.61
C VAL A 302 -8.81 -9.14 -27.06
N PRO A 303 -7.73 -9.87 -27.35
CA PRO A 303 -7.45 -10.37 -28.70
C PRO A 303 -8.63 -11.14 -29.30
N GLY A 304 -9.01 -10.77 -30.53
CA GLY A 304 -10.16 -11.36 -31.24
C GLY A 304 -11.50 -10.65 -31.01
N LEU A 305 -11.59 -9.69 -30.09
CA LEU A 305 -12.77 -8.82 -29.98
C LEU A 305 -12.62 -7.54 -30.81
N PRO A 306 -13.73 -6.99 -31.33
CA PRO A 306 -13.75 -5.64 -31.90
C PRO A 306 -13.29 -4.57 -30.90
N GLU A 307 -12.80 -3.44 -31.42
CA GLU A 307 -12.53 -2.26 -30.61
C GLU A 307 -13.78 -1.82 -29.83
N GLY A 308 -13.62 -1.43 -28.56
CA GLY A 308 -14.73 -1.09 -27.68
C GLY A 308 -15.61 -2.27 -27.21
N ALA A 309 -15.44 -3.49 -27.73
CA ALA A 309 -16.25 -4.65 -27.34
C ALA A 309 -15.73 -5.42 -26.09
N SER A 310 -14.56 -5.01 -25.56
CA SER A 310 -13.97 -5.56 -24.34
C SER A 310 -14.55 -4.90 -23.08
N ARG A 311 -14.69 -5.67 -21.99
CA ARG A 311 -15.04 -5.17 -20.66
C ARG A 311 -13.98 -5.59 -19.65
N VAL A 312 -13.84 -4.84 -18.55
CA VAL A 312 -12.92 -5.25 -17.46
C VAL A 312 -13.36 -6.62 -16.94
N VAL A 313 -14.62 -6.72 -16.53
CA VAL A 313 -15.38 -7.97 -16.34
C VAL A 313 -16.62 -7.89 -17.22
N ALA A 314 -16.85 -8.87 -18.10
CA ALA A 314 -18.08 -9.00 -18.88
C ALA A 314 -19.00 -9.99 -18.15
N ALA A 315 -20.14 -9.53 -17.61
CA ALA A 315 -21.03 -10.41 -16.85
C ALA A 315 -21.58 -11.55 -17.73
N GLY A 316 -21.59 -12.78 -17.20
CA GLY A 316 -21.95 -13.99 -17.92
C GLY A 316 -20.90 -14.49 -18.93
N ASP A 317 -19.87 -13.70 -19.27
CA ASP A 317 -18.87 -14.04 -20.30
C ASP A 317 -17.41 -13.94 -19.79
N PRO A 318 -16.88 -15.03 -19.20
CA PRO A 318 -15.48 -15.12 -18.80
C PRO A 318 -14.47 -15.00 -19.97
N ALA A 319 -14.87 -15.30 -21.21
CA ALA A 319 -13.97 -15.24 -22.36
C ALA A 319 -13.75 -13.81 -22.85
N ARG A 320 -14.77 -12.95 -22.74
CA ARG A 320 -14.72 -11.51 -23.07
C ARG A 320 -14.18 -10.61 -21.95
N SER A 321 -13.93 -11.17 -20.78
CA SER A 321 -13.45 -10.45 -19.61
C SER A 321 -11.94 -10.15 -19.69
N ALA A 322 -11.58 -8.88 -19.87
CA ALA A 322 -10.19 -8.43 -19.97
C ALA A 322 -9.36 -8.81 -18.72
N LEU A 323 -9.97 -8.78 -17.54
CA LEU A 323 -9.35 -9.18 -16.27
C LEU A 323 -8.80 -10.61 -16.33
N LEU A 324 -9.60 -11.59 -16.77
CA LEU A 324 -9.17 -12.98 -16.90
C LEU A 324 -8.11 -13.17 -17.99
N HIS A 325 -8.22 -12.46 -19.11
CA HIS A 325 -7.21 -12.53 -20.17
C HIS A 325 -5.84 -12.03 -19.68
N ARG A 326 -5.83 -10.94 -18.91
CA ARG A 326 -4.60 -10.38 -18.32
C ARG A 326 -4.02 -11.26 -17.22
N MET A 327 -4.87 -11.84 -16.36
CA MET A 327 -4.45 -12.79 -15.32
C MET A 327 -3.80 -14.06 -15.85
N ARG A 328 -4.28 -14.58 -17.00
CA ARG A 328 -3.68 -15.74 -17.68
C ARG A 328 -2.39 -15.41 -18.44
N SER A 329 -2.14 -14.13 -18.76
CA SER A 329 -0.96 -13.74 -19.54
C SER A 329 0.31 -13.67 -18.69
N ARG A 330 1.41 -14.20 -19.23
CA ARG A 330 2.78 -13.96 -18.73
C ARG A 330 3.65 -13.21 -19.74
N ARG A 331 3.02 -12.42 -20.62
CA ARG A 331 3.68 -11.46 -21.53
C ARG A 331 3.68 -10.08 -20.86
N PRO A 332 4.82 -9.38 -20.75
CA PRO A 332 4.91 -8.11 -20.00
C PRO A 332 3.87 -7.04 -20.36
N SER A 333 3.44 -6.96 -21.64
CA SER A 333 2.44 -5.98 -22.09
C SER A 333 0.99 -6.25 -21.63
N SER A 334 0.65 -7.48 -21.27
CA SER A 334 -0.71 -7.87 -20.87
C SER A 334 -0.81 -8.60 -19.54
N GLN A 335 0.30 -9.06 -18.96
CA GLN A 335 0.32 -9.72 -17.65
C GLN A 335 -0.33 -8.86 -16.55
N MET A 336 -1.07 -9.54 -15.66
CA MET A 336 -1.49 -9.05 -14.35
C MET A 336 -1.38 -10.19 -13.31
N PRO A 337 -0.88 -9.92 -12.08
CA PRO A 337 -0.17 -8.70 -11.69
C PRO A 337 1.18 -8.58 -12.43
N PRO A 338 1.67 -7.36 -12.72
CA PRO A 338 2.87 -7.16 -13.54
C PRO A 338 4.17 -7.51 -12.80
N LEU A 339 4.10 -7.68 -11.48
CA LEU A 339 5.23 -7.89 -10.57
C LEU A 339 5.00 -9.17 -9.74
N GLY A 340 6.10 -9.77 -9.28
CA GLY A 340 6.08 -10.89 -8.32
C GLY A 340 5.43 -12.19 -8.80
N THR A 341 5.08 -12.33 -10.09
CA THR A 341 4.51 -13.56 -10.64
C THR A 341 5.10 -13.91 -12.01
N ARG A 342 5.27 -15.22 -12.23
CA ARG A 342 5.89 -15.89 -13.38
C ARG A 342 5.09 -17.12 -13.82
N VAL A 343 4.31 -17.74 -12.92
CA VAL A 343 3.33 -18.80 -13.24
C VAL A 343 1.90 -18.29 -13.09
N VAL A 344 0.91 -18.97 -13.68
CA VAL A 344 -0.51 -18.58 -13.60
C VAL A 344 -1.11 -19.07 -12.28
N ASP A 345 -1.91 -18.23 -11.63
CA ASP A 345 -2.73 -18.59 -10.49
C ASP A 345 -4.03 -19.24 -11.00
N GLU A 346 -3.96 -20.54 -11.30
CA GLU A 346 -5.09 -21.27 -11.90
C GLU A 346 -6.29 -21.38 -10.93
N GLU A 347 -6.05 -21.37 -9.62
CA GLU A 347 -7.11 -21.41 -8.61
C GLU A 347 -7.93 -20.11 -8.62
N ALA A 348 -7.25 -18.95 -8.59
CA ALA A 348 -7.93 -17.66 -8.67
C ALA A 348 -8.55 -17.41 -10.05
N VAL A 349 -7.88 -17.83 -11.14
CA VAL A 349 -8.46 -17.80 -12.50
C VAL A 349 -9.73 -18.63 -12.58
N ALA A 350 -9.77 -19.82 -11.95
CA ALA A 350 -10.96 -20.65 -11.90
C ALA A 350 -12.07 -20.05 -11.02
N LEU A 351 -11.73 -19.49 -9.85
CA LEU A 351 -12.65 -18.77 -8.97
C LEU A 351 -13.33 -17.60 -9.69
N LEU A 352 -12.54 -16.72 -10.29
CA LEU A 352 -13.03 -15.55 -11.01
C LEU A 352 -13.79 -15.95 -12.27
N SER A 353 -13.40 -17.02 -12.98
CA SER A 353 -14.19 -17.56 -14.09
C SER A 353 -15.58 -18.04 -13.64
N ARG A 354 -15.68 -18.70 -12.48
CA ARG A 354 -16.97 -19.13 -11.91
C ARG A 354 -17.83 -17.94 -11.45
N TRP A 355 -17.23 -16.97 -10.77
CA TRP A 355 -17.94 -15.75 -10.34
C TRP A 355 -18.52 -15.01 -11.55
N ILE A 356 -17.70 -14.76 -12.59
CA ILE A 356 -18.11 -14.03 -13.79
C ILE A 356 -19.22 -14.78 -14.56
N ALA A 357 -19.09 -16.10 -14.73
CA ALA A 357 -20.08 -16.92 -15.44
C ALA A 357 -21.45 -16.99 -14.74
N ARG A 358 -21.50 -16.74 -13.43
CA ARG A 358 -22.74 -16.74 -12.63
C ARG A 358 -23.42 -15.38 -12.55
N ARG A 359 -22.77 -14.30 -13.00
CA ARG A 359 -23.41 -12.98 -13.08
C ARG A 359 -24.43 -12.99 -14.21
N ASP A 360 -25.61 -12.45 -13.96
CA ASP A 360 -26.57 -12.17 -15.02
C ASP A 360 -25.92 -11.24 -16.06
N ALA A 361 -25.93 -11.67 -17.32
CA ALA A 361 -25.49 -10.82 -18.42
C ALA A 361 -26.41 -9.59 -18.52
N PRO A 362 -25.89 -8.39 -18.81
CA PRO A 362 -26.73 -7.22 -19.00
C PRO A 362 -27.73 -7.48 -20.13
N ALA A 363 -29.01 -7.18 -19.89
CA ALA A 363 -30.05 -7.33 -20.89
C ALA A 363 -29.62 -6.62 -22.19
N ALA A 364 -29.68 -7.33 -23.31
CA ALA A 364 -29.31 -6.80 -24.62
C ALA A 364 -30.15 -5.56 -24.91
N ARG A 365 -29.46 -4.42 -25.08
CA ARG A 365 -30.04 -3.12 -25.45
C ARG A 365 -30.04 -2.93 -26.96
#